data_AF-A0AAE3HET1-F1
#
_entry.id   AF-A0AAE3HET1-F1
#
_cell.length_a   1.000
_cell.length_b   1.000
_cell.length_c   1.000
_cell.angle_alpha   90.00
_cell.angle_beta   90.00
_cell.angle_gamma   90.00
#
_symmetry.space_group_name_H-M   'P 1'
#
loop_
_entity.id
_entity.type
_entity.pdbx_description
1 polymer ?
#
loop_
_entity_poly.entity_id
_entity_poly.type
_entity_poly.pdbx_seq_one_letter_code
_entity_poly.pdbx_strand_id
1 'polypeptide(L)'
;MNQYETRKDEKLDMSKEKILESAVIGNIGHIVIVFITFLLISLLEHLKPLGIYYGLKSTLLMVVFVLTLLFWFYIGVRSASNNSENIYGKGIIAAIICVLPAGFFTILSQVLGTPINKVSDFTQWNIFYMVGGPTLFWHRPFSFVGELIAGNNLNFNGYIMLNINLILVAAVVFLGSIFFGKSKRGV
;
A
#
# COMPACT_ATOMS: atom_id res chain seq x y z
N MET A 1 39.35 -10.86 14.70
CA MET A 1 38.04 -10.23 14.44
C MET A 1 37.57 -9.60 15.74
N ASN A 2 37.30 -8.29 15.74
CA ASN A 2 37.14 -7.52 16.98
C ASN A 2 35.71 -7.66 17.53
N GLN A 3 35.51 -7.83 18.84
CA GLN A 3 34.17 -7.98 19.46
C GLN A 3 33.19 -6.87 19.04
N TYR A 4 33.72 -5.68 18.75
CA TYR A 4 32.96 -4.52 18.27
C TYR A 4 32.36 -4.70 16.86
N GLU A 5 33.07 -5.37 15.95
CA GLU A 5 32.59 -5.64 14.59
C GLU A 5 31.41 -6.62 14.64
N THR A 6 31.54 -7.71 15.39
CA THR A 6 30.46 -8.69 15.62
C THR A 6 29.17 -8.07 16.14
N ARG A 7 29.23 -7.15 17.13
CA ARG A 7 28.04 -6.47 17.66
C ARG A 7 27.39 -5.50 16.67
N LYS A 8 28.17 -4.93 15.76
CA LYS A 8 27.66 -4.01 14.73
C LYS A 8 26.90 -4.79 13.66
N ASP A 9 27.43 -5.93 13.26
CA ASP A 9 26.81 -6.83 12.28
C ASP A 9 25.51 -7.44 12.81
N GLU A 10 25.48 -7.91 14.07
CA GLU A 10 24.26 -8.40 14.72
C GLU A 10 23.15 -7.33 14.79
N LYS A 11 23.48 -6.07 15.11
CA LYS A 11 22.51 -4.98 15.13
C LYS A 11 22.00 -4.62 13.74
N LEU A 12 22.84 -4.76 12.71
CA LEU A 12 22.48 -4.51 11.33
C LEU A 12 21.50 -5.57 10.83
N ASP A 13 21.76 -6.84 11.10
CA ASP A 13 20.94 -7.95 10.62
C ASP A 13 19.57 -8.00 11.33
N MET A 14 19.53 -7.82 12.66
CA MET A 14 18.26 -7.65 13.38
C MET A 14 17.43 -6.46 12.87
N SER A 15 18.08 -5.43 12.33
CA SER A 15 17.35 -4.29 11.76
C SER A 15 16.75 -4.61 10.39
N LYS A 16 17.44 -5.38 9.56
CA LYS A 16 16.92 -5.76 8.24
C LYS A 16 15.73 -6.71 8.38
N GLU A 17 15.86 -7.68 9.29
CA GLU A 17 14.80 -8.65 9.59
C GLU A 17 13.50 -7.97 10.01
N LYS A 18 13.56 -7.00 10.91
CA LYS A 18 12.37 -6.24 11.33
C LYS A 18 11.72 -5.43 10.21
N ILE A 19 12.52 -4.85 9.32
CA ILE A 19 11.99 -4.11 8.16
C ILE A 19 11.23 -5.09 7.25
N LEU A 20 11.84 -6.24 6.95
CA LEU A 20 11.23 -7.27 6.13
C LEU A 20 9.95 -7.83 6.78
N GLU A 21 10.01 -8.19 8.05
CA GLU A 21 8.86 -8.68 8.83
C GLU A 21 7.71 -7.66 8.80
N SER A 22 8.01 -6.38 9.03
CA SER A 22 7.02 -5.30 9.00
C SER A 22 6.41 -5.15 7.62
N ALA A 23 7.20 -5.27 6.55
CA ALA A 23 6.69 -5.20 5.18
C ALA A 23 5.80 -6.39 4.81
N VAL A 24 6.15 -7.60 5.26
CA VAL A 24 5.32 -8.81 5.07
C VAL A 24 4.00 -8.66 5.81
N ILE A 25 4.04 -8.24 7.08
CA ILE A 25 2.83 -7.99 7.89
C ILE A 25 1.98 -6.87 7.28
N GLY A 26 2.61 -5.81 6.80
CA GLY A 26 1.96 -4.72 6.09
C GLY A 26 1.19 -5.21 4.87
N ASN A 27 1.83 -5.99 4.00
CA ASN A 27 1.20 -6.50 2.79
C ASN A 27 0.09 -7.52 3.09
N ILE A 28 0.29 -8.45 4.04
CA ILE A 28 -0.76 -9.40 4.46
C ILE A 28 -1.95 -8.66 5.10
N GLY A 29 -1.69 -7.72 6.00
CA GLY A 29 -2.73 -6.91 6.62
C GLY A 29 -3.50 -6.08 5.58
N HIS A 30 -2.81 -5.52 4.59
CA HIS A 30 -3.46 -4.83 3.47
C HIS A 30 -4.37 -5.75 2.67
N ILE A 31 -3.96 -7.00 2.41
CA ILE A 31 -4.82 -8.01 1.76
C ILE A 31 -6.09 -8.25 2.57
N VAL A 32 -5.99 -8.35 3.89
CA VAL A 32 -7.15 -8.51 4.79
C VAL A 32 -8.06 -7.28 4.73
N ILE A 33 -7.49 -6.06 4.78
CA ILE A 33 -8.26 -4.81 4.66
C ILE A 33 -9.01 -4.77 3.33
N VAL A 34 -8.36 -5.13 2.23
CA VAL A 34 -8.98 -5.19 0.90
C VAL A 34 -10.15 -6.18 0.88
N PHE A 35 -9.94 -7.38 1.44
CA PHE A 35 -10.97 -8.41 1.50
C PHE A 35 -12.18 -7.96 2.32
N ILE A 36 -11.96 -7.36 3.48
CA ILE A 36 -13.03 -6.77 4.31
C ILE A 36 -13.75 -5.66 3.54
N THR A 37 -13.01 -4.77 2.89
CA THR A 37 -13.58 -3.69 2.07
C THR A 37 -14.48 -4.25 0.98
N PHE A 38 -14.06 -5.32 0.30
CA PHE A 38 -14.87 -6.00 -0.70
C PHE A 38 -16.18 -6.52 -0.11
N LEU A 39 -16.12 -7.26 1.00
CA LEU A 39 -17.32 -7.79 1.66
C LEU A 39 -18.28 -6.67 2.06
N LEU A 40 -17.78 -5.58 2.65
CA LEU A 40 -18.60 -4.44 3.08
C LEU A 40 -19.28 -3.76 1.88
N ILE A 41 -18.58 -3.57 0.77
CA ILE A 41 -19.18 -3.01 -0.46
C ILE A 41 -20.24 -3.95 -1.03
N SER A 42 -19.97 -5.25 -1.12
CA SER A 42 -20.94 -6.24 -1.62
C SER A 42 -22.19 -6.31 -0.75
N LEU A 43 -22.07 -6.14 0.57
CA LEU A 43 -23.23 -6.01 1.46
C LEU A 43 -24.02 -4.73 1.16
N LEU A 44 -23.34 -3.60 0.99
CA LEU A 44 -23.98 -2.32 0.66
C LEU A 44 -24.71 -2.36 -0.70
N GLU A 45 -24.28 -3.15 -1.68
CA GLU A 45 -24.94 -3.25 -2.99
C GLU A 45 -26.42 -3.68 -2.88
N HIS A 46 -26.80 -4.43 -1.84
CA HIS A 46 -28.19 -4.79 -1.59
C HIS A 46 -29.07 -3.58 -1.23
N LEU A 47 -28.47 -2.48 -0.77
CA LEU A 47 -29.14 -1.23 -0.42
C LEU A 47 -29.23 -0.25 -1.60
N LYS A 48 -28.70 -0.61 -2.78
CA LYS A 48 -28.71 0.23 -3.99
C LYS A 48 -30.08 0.83 -4.34
N PRO A 49 -31.21 0.12 -4.19
CA PRO A 49 -32.54 0.68 -4.47
C PRO A 49 -32.99 1.79 -3.52
N LEU A 50 -32.37 1.94 -2.34
CA LEU A 50 -32.86 2.81 -1.25
C LEU A 50 -32.40 4.28 -1.36
N GLY A 51 -31.75 4.68 -2.46
CA GLY A 51 -31.29 6.07 -2.70
C GLY A 51 -30.13 6.55 -1.81
N ILE A 52 -29.99 6.01 -0.60
CA ILE A 52 -28.92 6.31 0.38
C ILE A 52 -27.58 5.61 0.08
N TYR A 53 -27.59 4.66 -0.86
CA TYR A 53 -26.45 3.80 -1.18
C TYR A 53 -25.17 4.57 -1.48
N TYR A 54 -25.23 5.60 -2.34
CA TYR A 54 -24.04 6.35 -2.74
C TYR A 54 -23.42 7.10 -1.57
N GLY A 55 -24.23 7.71 -0.71
CA GLY A 55 -23.74 8.37 0.51
C GLY A 55 -23.05 7.39 1.45
N LEU A 56 -23.71 6.26 1.76
CA LEU A 56 -23.14 5.23 2.63
C LEU A 56 -21.85 4.61 2.06
N LYS A 57 -21.82 4.35 0.74
CA LYS A 57 -20.65 3.82 0.06
C LYS A 57 -19.46 4.78 0.18
N SER A 58 -19.64 6.07 -0.13
CA SER A 58 -18.55 7.04 -0.06
C SER A 58 -18.08 7.27 1.38
N THR A 59 -18.99 7.30 2.36
CA THR A 59 -18.61 7.36 3.79
C THR A 59 -17.80 6.13 4.21
N LEU A 60 -18.22 4.92 3.82
CA LEU A 60 -17.49 3.69 4.11
C LEU A 60 -16.09 3.73 3.48
N LEU A 61 -15.99 4.10 2.21
CA LEU A 61 -14.72 4.17 1.49
C LEU A 61 -13.77 5.20 2.12
N MET A 62 -14.29 6.34 2.59
CA MET A 62 -13.50 7.33 3.33
C MET A 62 -12.95 6.74 4.64
N VAL A 63 -13.78 6.06 5.43
CA VAL A 63 -13.35 5.44 6.69
C VAL A 63 -12.28 4.38 6.44
N VAL A 64 -12.50 3.50 5.47
CA VAL A 64 -11.54 2.47 5.07
C VAL A 64 -10.23 3.10 4.60
N PHE A 65 -10.29 4.17 3.80
CA PHE A 65 -9.12 4.89 3.33
C PHE A 65 -8.28 5.42 4.51
N VAL A 66 -8.92 6.12 5.47
CA VAL A 66 -8.23 6.64 6.67
C VAL A 66 -7.61 5.52 7.50
N LEU A 67 -8.36 4.45 7.75
CA LEU A 67 -7.85 3.28 8.49
C LEU A 67 -6.66 2.63 7.78
N THR A 68 -6.69 2.56 6.46
CA THR A 68 -5.59 2.02 5.65
C THR A 68 -4.34 2.88 5.79
N LEU A 69 -4.46 4.21 5.76
CA LEU A 69 -3.33 5.10 5.99
C LEU A 69 -2.77 4.97 7.41
N LEU A 70 -3.62 4.91 8.43
CA LEU A 70 -3.18 4.69 9.81
C LEU A 70 -2.47 3.35 9.99
N PHE A 71 -2.95 2.30 9.32
CA PHE A 71 -2.31 0.99 9.30
C PHE A 71 -0.90 1.07 8.69
N TRP A 72 -0.74 1.66 7.50
CA TRP A 72 0.58 1.81 6.88
C TRP A 72 1.51 2.72 7.67
N PHE A 73 0.98 3.74 8.34
CA PHE A 73 1.74 4.58 9.26
C PHE A 73 2.30 3.73 10.42
N TYR A 74 1.46 2.89 11.02
CA TYR A 74 1.87 1.97 12.08
C TYR A 74 2.94 0.96 11.60
N ILE A 75 2.83 0.45 10.37
CA ILE A 75 3.88 -0.41 9.78
C ILE A 75 5.21 0.35 9.70
N GLY A 76 5.19 1.63 9.31
CA GLY A 76 6.35 2.51 9.38
C GLY A 76 6.96 2.57 10.78
N VAL A 77 6.14 2.83 11.81
CA VAL A 77 6.57 2.86 13.22
C VAL A 77 7.23 1.54 13.64
N ARG A 78 6.61 0.40 13.30
CA ARG A 78 7.11 -0.93 13.62
C ARG A 78 8.47 -1.19 12.98
N SER A 79 8.64 -0.79 11.72
CA SER A 79 9.89 -1.00 10.97
C SER A 79 11.10 -0.25 11.55
N ALA A 80 10.86 0.86 12.25
CA ALA A 80 11.90 1.73 12.81
C ALA A 80 12.01 1.64 14.34
N SER A 81 11.38 0.66 15.00
CA SER A 81 11.25 0.60 16.46
C SER A 81 12.59 0.47 17.22
N ASN A 82 13.68 0.10 16.53
CA ASN A 82 15.01 -0.09 17.11
C ASN A 82 15.84 1.20 17.00
N ASN A 83 16.26 1.70 18.16
CA ASN A 83 17.03 2.94 18.34
C ASN A 83 18.32 2.89 17.52
N SER A 84 18.34 3.49 16.32
CA SER A 84 19.46 3.35 15.40
C SER A 84 19.92 4.66 14.82
N GLU A 85 21.24 4.78 14.63
CA GLU A 85 22.03 5.82 13.93
C GLU A 85 21.29 6.50 12.74
N ASN A 86 20.58 5.68 11.94
CA ASN A 86 20.07 6.06 10.62
C ASN A 86 18.56 5.78 10.43
N ILE A 87 17.70 6.52 11.14
CA ILE A 87 16.24 6.38 11.04
C ILE A 87 15.71 6.76 9.65
N TYR A 88 16.26 7.80 9.03
CA TYR A 88 15.82 8.24 7.69
C TYR A 88 16.10 7.19 6.62
N GLY A 89 17.31 6.62 6.60
CA GLY A 89 17.67 5.55 5.66
C GLY A 89 16.80 4.32 5.84
N LYS A 90 16.53 3.91 7.10
CA LYS A 90 15.62 2.80 7.37
C LYS A 90 14.19 3.09 6.94
N GLY A 91 13.70 4.30 7.17
CA GLY A 91 12.36 4.72 6.73
C GLY A 91 12.21 4.67 5.22
N ILE A 92 13.23 5.10 4.47
CA ILE A 92 13.23 5.00 2.99
C ILE A 92 13.22 3.54 2.56
N ILE A 93 14.10 2.70 3.13
CA ILE A 93 14.17 1.27 2.80
C ILE A 93 12.83 0.58 3.12
N ALA A 94 12.24 0.86 4.28
CA ALA A 94 10.95 0.31 4.67
C ALA A 94 9.83 0.73 3.70
N ALA A 95 9.77 2.02 3.35
CA ALA A 95 8.80 2.54 2.38
C ALA A 95 8.92 1.84 1.02
N ILE A 96 10.14 1.69 0.50
CA ILE A 96 10.41 1.01 -0.77
C ILE A 96 9.96 -0.46 -0.71
N ILE A 97 10.41 -1.21 0.30
CA ILE A 97 10.10 -2.65 0.41
C ILE A 97 8.59 -2.87 0.58
N CYS A 98 7.89 -2.01 1.32
CA CYS A 98 6.45 -2.12 1.55
C CYS A 98 5.65 -1.98 0.25
N VAL A 99 6.03 -1.06 -0.65
CA VAL A 99 5.32 -0.81 -1.91
C VAL A 99 5.85 -1.64 -3.07
N LEU A 100 7.01 -2.28 -2.94
CA LEU A 100 7.67 -3.01 -4.03
C LEU A 100 6.77 -4.07 -4.69
N PRO A 101 6.01 -4.90 -3.96
CA PRO A 101 5.14 -5.90 -4.59
C PRO A 101 4.08 -5.25 -5.49
N ALA A 102 3.39 -4.22 -5.00
CA ALA A 102 2.37 -3.50 -5.76
C ALA A 102 2.97 -2.66 -6.90
N GLY A 103 4.16 -2.08 -6.69
CA GLY A 103 4.92 -1.38 -7.71
C GLY A 103 5.32 -2.30 -8.87
N PHE A 104 5.77 -3.52 -8.56
CA PHE A 104 6.11 -4.53 -9.56
C PHE A 104 4.89 -4.87 -10.44
N PHE A 105 3.74 -5.19 -9.82
CA PHE A 105 2.52 -5.47 -10.58
C PHE A 105 2.01 -4.25 -11.35
N THR A 106 2.16 -3.04 -10.81
CA THR A 106 1.80 -1.79 -11.49
C THR A 106 2.64 -1.56 -12.75
N ILE A 107 3.97 -1.68 -12.66
CA ILE A 107 4.88 -1.55 -13.81
C ILE A 107 4.55 -2.62 -14.85
N LEU A 108 4.38 -3.87 -14.42
CA LEU A 108 4.06 -4.97 -15.31
C LEU A 108 2.70 -4.74 -16.00
N SER A 109 1.70 -4.16 -15.31
CA SER A 109 0.40 -3.83 -15.90
C SER A 109 0.51 -2.76 -16.98
N GLN A 110 1.39 -1.78 -16.79
CA GLN A 110 1.62 -0.69 -17.75
C GLN A 110 2.39 -1.19 -18.99
N VAL A 111 3.38 -2.06 -18.80
CA VAL A 111 4.15 -2.66 -19.92
C VAL A 111 3.25 -3.58 -20.75
N LEU A 112 2.46 -4.44 -20.09
CA LEU A 112 1.60 -5.41 -20.78
C LEU A 112 0.28 -4.79 -21.29
N GLY A 113 -0.13 -3.65 -20.75
CA GLY A 113 -1.32 -2.89 -21.18
C GLY A 113 -1.16 -2.13 -22.51
N THR A 114 0.03 -2.17 -23.12
CA THR A 114 0.31 -1.70 -24.49
C THR A 114 -0.56 -2.49 -25.48
N PRO A 115 -1.21 -1.86 -26.49
CA PRO A 115 -2.42 -2.39 -27.15
C PRO A 115 -2.29 -3.84 -27.61
N ILE A 116 -3.01 -4.70 -26.88
CA ILE A 116 -3.12 -6.15 -27.04
C ILE A 116 -4.04 -6.50 -28.23
N ASN A 117 -4.14 -5.60 -29.21
CA ASN A 117 -5.09 -5.67 -30.34
C ASN A 117 -4.81 -6.84 -31.29
N LYS A 118 -3.79 -7.66 -30.99
CA LYS A 118 -3.34 -8.81 -31.79
C LYS A 118 -3.26 -10.11 -30.99
N VAL A 119 -3.70 -10.13 -29.73
CA VAL A 119 -3.55 -11.32 -28.87
C VAL A 119 -4.91 -11.88 -28.51
N SER A 120 -4.98 -13.21 -28.45
CA SER A 120 -6.22 -13.94 -28.18
C SER A 120 -6.86 -13.55 -26.84
N ASP A 121 -8.19 -13.66 -26.75
CA ASP A 121 -8.96 -13.39 -25.53
C ASP A 121 -8.46 -14.18 -24.32
N PHE A 122 -7.99 -15.42 -24.53
CA PHE A 122 -7.39 -16.23 -23.48
C PHE A 122 -6.09 -15.61 -22.94
N THR A 123 -5.26 -15.02 -23.80
CA THR A 123 -4.04 -14.34 -23.37
C THR A 123 -4.35 -13.04 -22.63
N GLN A 124 -5.35 -12.28 -23.09
CA GLN A 124 -5.83 -11.08 -22.38
C GLN A 124 -6.35 -11.43 -20.98
N TRP A 125 -7.12 -12.51 -20.87
CA TRP A 125 -7.61 -13.04 -19.60
C TRP A 125 -6.47 -13.40 -18.65
N ASN A 126 -5.47 -14.16 -19.11
CA ASN A 126 -4.32 -14.52 -18.28
C ASN A 126 -3.50 -13.30 -17.83
N ILE A 127 -3.30 -12.31 -18.70
CA ILE A 127 -2.61 -11.05 -18.34
C ILE A 127 -3.39 -10.30 -17.26
N PHE A 128 -4.73 -10.26 -17.37
CA PHE A 128 -5.57 -9.67 -16.34
C PHE A 128 -5.41 -10.37 -15.00
N TYR A 129 -5.51 -11.70 -14.91
CA TYR A 129 -5.38 -12.40 -13.62
C TYR A 129 -3.96 -12.39 -13.05
N MET A 130 -2.94 -12.43 -13.91
CA MET A 130 -1.54 -12.44 -13.48
C MET A 130 -1.11 -11.07 -12.96
N VAL A 131 -1.65 -9.98 -13.49
CA VAL A 131 -1.11 -8.63 -13.26
C VAL A 131 -2.18 -7.60 -12.93
N GLY A 132 -3.29 -7.58 -13.67
CA GLY A 132 -4.40 -6.65 -13.43
C GLY A 132 -5.14 -6.90 -12.12
N GLY A 133 -5.42 -8.16 -11.79
CA GLY A 133 -6.12 -8.59 -10.57
C GLY A 133 -5.39 -8.17 -9.30
N PRO A 134 -4.11 -8.54 -9.11
CA PRO A 134 -3.30 -8.11 -7.97
C PRO A 134 -3.22 -6.59 -7.84
N THR A 135 -3.08 -5.87 -8.97
CA THR A 135 -3.04 -4.41 -9.01
C THR A 135 -4.37 -3.82 -8.52
N LEU A 136 -5.50 -4.17 -9.16
CA LEU A 136 -6.83 -3.68 -8.80
C LEU A 136 -7.20 -4.02 -7.35
N PHE A 137 -6.83 -5.21 -6.88
CA PHE A 137 -7.04 -5.64 -5.52
C PHE A 137 -6.33 -4.70 -4.53
N TRP A 138 -5.04 -4.40 -4.76
CA TRP A 138 -4.27 -3.53 -3.88
C TRP A 138 -4.84 -2.09 -3.80
N HIS A 139 -5.44 -1.59 -4.87
CA HIS A 139 -5.98 -0.22 -4.91
C HIS A 139 -7.36 -0.02 -4.29
N ARG A 140 -8.09 -1.10 -4.00
CA ARG A 140 -9.50 -1.01 -3.57
C ARG A 140 -9.74 -0.14 -2.33
N PRO A 141 -8.90 -0.15 -1.28
CA PRO A 141 -9.07 0.73 -0.11
C PRO A 141 -8.86 2.22 -0.43
N PHE A 142 -8.25 2.53 -1.58
CA PHE A 142 -7.99 3.89 -2.05
C PHE A 142 -9.01 4.36 -3.10
N SER A 143 -10.06 3.57 -3.37
CA SER A 143 -11.10 3.91 -4.37
C SER A 143 -11.76 5.27 -4.08
N PHE A 144 -11.80 5.68 -2.80
CA PHE A 144 -12.29 6.99 -2.38
C PHE A 144 -11.59 8.16 -3.10
N VAL A 145 -10.27 8.08 -3.30
CA VAL A 145 -9.50 9.13 -3.98
C VAL A 145 -9.97 9.29 -5.42
N GLY A 146 -10.30 8.17 -6.08
CA GLY A 146 -10.85 8.18 -7.44
C GLY A 146 -12.25 8.80 -7.50
N GLU A 147 -13.11 8.52 -6.52
CA GLU A 147 -14.45 9.12 -6.42
C GLU A 147 -14.37 10.65 -6.21
N LEU A 148 -13.44 11.13 -5.37
CA LEU A 148 -13.22 12.57 -5.16
C LEU A 148 -12.74 13.29 -6.43
N ILE A 149 -11.86 12.64 -7.20
CA ILE A 149 -11.27 13.22 -8.41
C ILE A 149 -12.27 13.21 -9.57
N ALA A 150 -13.00 12.10 -9.76
CA ALA A 150 -14.03 11.99 -10.78
C ALA A 150 -15.19 12.97 -10.54
N GLY A 151 -15.56 13.22 -9.28
CA GLY A 151 -16.56 14.22 -8.90
C GLY A 151 -16.19 15.66 -9.28
N ASN A 152 -14.89 15.94 -9.51
CA ASN A 152 -14.38 17.26 -9.91
C ASN A 152 -14.20 17.42 -11.44
N ASN A 153 -14.77 16.53 -12.27
CA ASN A 153 -14.60 16.51 -13.74
C ASN A 153 -13.13 16.40 -14.22
N LEU A 154 -12.23 15.95 -13.35
CA LEU A 154 -10.84 15.70 -13.72
C LEU A 154 -10.72 14.27 -14.26
N ASN A 155 -10.57 14.13 -15.58
CA ASN A 155 -10.35 12.84 -16.24
C ASN A 155 -8.91 12.35 -15.97
N PHE A 156 -8.69 11.76 -14.79
CA PHE A 156 -7.43 11.10 -14.47
C PHE A 156 -7.39 9.69 -15.06
N ASN A 157 -6.29 9.37 -15.73
CA ASN A 157 -6.01 8.01 -16.17
C ASN A 157 -5.88 7.08 -14.94
N GLY A 158 -6.53 5.91 -14.98
CA GLY A 158 -6.46 4.91 -13.91
C GLY A 158 -5.03 4.57 -13.49
N TYR A 159 -4.06 4.56 -14.43
CA TYR A 159 -2.65 4.32 -14.12
C TYR A 159 -2.01 5.41 -13.23
N ILE A 160 -2.43 6.68 -13.37
CA ILE A 160 -1.93 7.77 -12.53
C ILE A 160 -2.40 7.59 -11.08
N MET A 161 -3.64 7.13 -10.90
CA MET A 161 -4.18 6.82 -9.58
C MET A 161 -3.40 5.71 -8.87
N LEU A 162 -2.94 4.70 -9.62
CA LEU A 162 -2.12 3.63 -9.04
C LEU A 162 -0.81 4.20 -8.49
N ASN A 163 -0.14 5.05 -9.26
CA ASN A 163 1.11 5.69 -8.87
C ASN A 163 0.94 6.61 -7.66
N ILE A 164 -0.14 7.40 -7.61
CA ILE A 164 -0.45 8.26 -6.46
C ILE A 164 -0.62 7.43 -5.20
N ASN A 165 -1.34 6.31 -5.27
CA ASN A 165 -1.56 5.43 -4.12
C ASN A 165 -0.25 4.80 -3.61
N LEU A 166 0.64 4.36 -4.52
CA LEU A 166 1.95 3.84 -4.16
C LEU A 166 2.80 4.92 -3.45
N ILE A 167 2.85 6.13 -4.02
CA ILE A 167 3.59 7.26 -3.43
C ILE A 167 3.02 7.62 -2.06
N LEU A 168 1.69 7.65 -1.92
CA LEU A 168 1.01 7.95 -0.66
C LEU A 168 1.35 6.92 0.43
N VAL A 169 1.28 5.63 0.11
CA VAL A 169 1.65 4.57 1.06
C VAL A 169 3.12 4.67 1.43
N ALA A 170 4.02 4.84 0.46
CA ALA A 170 5.45 5.01 0.72
C ALA A 170 5.73 6.22 1.63
N ALA A 171 5.09 7.37 1.37
CA ALA A 171 5.22 8.56 2.19
C ALA A 171 4.71 8.33 3.62
N VAL A 172 3.58 7.66 3.79
CA VAL A 172 2.99 7.38 5.10
C VAL A 172 3.84 6.39 5.92
N VAL A 173 4.38 5.34 5.30
CA VAL A 173 5.33 4.41 5.93
C VAL A 173 6.60 5.14 6.35
N PHE A 174 7.13 6.01 5.48
CA PHE A 174 8.30 6.84 5.78
C PHE A 174 8.06 7.78 6.97
N LEU A 175 6.92 8.48 6.98
CA LEU A 175 6.53 9.36 8.08
C LEU A 175 6.40 8.59 9.40
N GLY A 176 5.73 7.44 9.39
CA GLY A 176 5.62 6.56 10.56
C GLY A 176 6.97 6.16 11.12
N SER A 177 7.91 5.82 10.23
CA SER A 177 9.28 5.43 10.60
C SER A 177 10.04 6.57 11.30
N ILE A 178 9.84 7.82 10.87
CA ILE A 178 10.56 8.99 11.41
C ILE A 178 9.96 9.47 12.73
N PHE A 179 8.63 9.58 12.82
CA PHE A 179 7.96 10.20 13.96
C PHE A 179 8.30 9.53 15.30
N PHE A 180 8.37 8.20 15.33
CA PHE A 180 8.66 7.46 16.57
C PHE A 180 10.14 7.10 16.75
N GLY A 181 10.96 7.18 15.69
CA GLY A 181 12.41 7.06 15.80
C GLY A 181 13.05 8.21 16.57
N LYS A 182 12.52 9.44 16.46
CA LYS A 182 13.00 10.61 17.21
C LYS A 182 12.66 10.55 18.71
N SER A 183 11.50 10.00 19.06
CA SER A 183 11.02 9.94 20.46
C SER A 183 11.94 9.13 21.38
N LYS A 184 12.65 8.11 20.86
CA LYS A 184 13.59 7.29 21.65
C LYS A 184 15.02 7.87 21.76
N ARG A 185 15.31 9.00 21.11
CA ARG A 185 16.60 9.71 21.22
C ARG A 185 16.54 10.95 22.12
N GLY A 186 15.34 11.32 22.58
CA GLY A 186 15.12 12.51 23.42
C GLY A 186 15.11 12.24 24.92
N VAL A 187 15.60 11.08 25.37
CA VAL A 187 15.84 10.73 26.78
C VAL A 187 17.28 10.26 26.90
#